data_AF-V6F6G8-F1
#
_entry.id   AF-V6F6G8-F1
#
_cell.length_a   1.000
_cell.length_b   1.000
_cell.length_c   1.000
_cell.angle_alpha   90.00
_cell.angle_beta   90.00
_cell.angle_gamma   90.00
#
_symmetry.space_group_name_H-M   'P 1'
#
loop_
_entity.id
_entity.type
_entity.pdbx_description
1 polymer ?
#
loop_
_entity_poly.entity_id
_entity_poly.type
_entity_poly.pdbx_seq_one_letter_code
_entity_poly.pdbx_strand_id
1 'polypeptide(L)'
;MLRFAVVMGVLVVSVAVPALAQPMGGPPPEAFAACDGKDSGAECSHPTPNGTMNGACQRRGDKLQCVPSRPPGGGGRPALDERGNETGFPASPRLTFDTIPVPFDRLAPASFILPSGETHWYEVVYLPQGGVNWTQAKALAEQAGGYLATLHSTAENDFVFALISDRKFWFEWDHTHNFVMNGPFLGGFQPAGASEPKGGWRWVSGEAWSYENWAWDGMSGDNDLRNNTQPNDATGNQNVLAFGEVNKPVPTWGDFPHRFGTHGEGREGRAQGFIIEYDKAPR
;
A
#
# COMPACT_ATOMS: atom_id res chain seq x y z
N MET A 1 -32.58 5.56 -85.80
CA MET A 1 -33.35 4.95 -84.69
C MET A 1 -32.38 4.66 -83.56
N LEU A 2 -32.31 5.56 -82.57
CA LEU A 2 -31.33 5.53 -81.49
C LEU A 2 -32.01 4.96 -80.23
N ARG A 3 -31.53 3.84 -79.69
CA ARG A 3 -32.05 3.22 -78.46
C ARG A 3 -31.28 3.77 -77.25
N PHE A 4 -31.97 4.50 -76.37
CA PHE A 4 -31.46 4.92 -75.07
C PHE A 4 -31.67 3.80 -74.04
N ALA A 5 -30.61 3.44 -73.31
CA ALA A 5 -30.67 2.63 -72.11
C ALA A 5 -30.76 3.56 -70.88
N VAL A 6 -31.74 3.31 -70.00
CA VAL A 6 -31.90 4.02 -68.73
C VAL A 6 -31.32 3.14 -67.62
N VAL A 7 -30.31 3.65 -66.91
CA VAL A 7 -29.78 3.04 -65.69
C VAL A 7 -30.34 3.83 -64.50
N MET A 8 -31.18 3.20 -63.68
CA MET A 8 -31.62 3.74 -62.38
C MET A 8 -30.51 3.51 -61.35
N GLY A 9 -29.87 4.58 -60.88
CA GLY A 9 -29.02 4.57 -59.70
C GLY A 9 -29.85 4.79 -58.44
N VAL A 10 -29.81 3.85 -57.50
CA VAL A 10 -30.40 4.01 -56.15
C VAL A 10 -29.41 4.82 -55.30
N LEU A 11 -29.84 6.01 -54.86
CA LEU A 11 -29.08 6.89 -53.97
C LEU A 11 -29.40 6.52 -52.51
N VAL A 12 -28.45 5.90 -51.80
CA VAL A 12 -28.57 5.66 -50.36
C VAL A 12 -28.03 6.88 -49.62
N VAL A 13 -28.92 7.64 -48.97
CA VAL A 13 -28.54 8.78 -48.12
C VAL A 13 -28.25 8.25 -46.71
N SER A 14 -26.97 8.14 -46.36
CA SER A 14 -26.53 7.87 -44.99
C SER A 14 -26.60 9.15 -44.16
N VAL A 15 -27.52 9.18 -43.19
CA VAL A 15 -27.59 10.25 -42.19
C VAL A 15 -26.53 9.97 -41.13
N ALA A 16 -25.46 10.77 -41.10
CA ALA A 16 -24.46 10.70 -40.05
C ALA A 16 -25.02 11.39 -38.78
N VAL A 17 -25.24 10.61 -37.73
CA VAL A 17 -25.58 11.14 -36.40
C VAL A 17 -24.26 11.64 -35.78
N PRO A 18 -24.16 12.91 -35.35
CA PRO A 18 -22.95 13.39 -34.72
C PRO A 18 -22.79 12.69 -33.36
N ALA A 19 -21.69 11.98 -33.18
CA ALA A 19 -21.28 11.46 -31.89
C ALA A 19 -20.96 12.64 -30.97
N LEU A 20 -21.83 12.88 -29.98
CA LEU A 20 -21.52 13.80 -28.88
C LEU A 20 -20.37 13.19 -28.06
N ALA A 21 -19.27 13.92 -27.97
CA ALA A 21 -18.16 13.58 -27.09
C ALA A 21 -18.65 13.52 -25.63
N GLN A 22 -18.48 12.37 -24.97
CA GLN A 22 -18.80 12.21 -23.55
C GLN A 22 -17.73 12.84 -22.65
N PRO A 23 -18.11 13.39 -21.48
CA PRO A 23 -17.17 14.02 -20.55
C PRO A 23 -16.22 12.99 -19.94
N MET A 24 -14.97 13.40 -19.68
CA MET A 24 -13.97 12.59 -18.99
C MET A 24 -14.43 12.21 -17.58
N GLY A 25 -14.25 10.94 -17.21
CA GLY A 25 -14.05 10.57 -15.80
C GLY A 25 -14.81 9.38 -15.23
N GLY A 26 -15.26 8.41 -16.03
CA GLY A 26 -15.89 7.20 -15.49
C GLY A 26 -15.75 5.97 -16.40
N PRO A 27 -15.85 4.75 -15.86
CA PRO A 27 -15.90 3.53 -16.66
C PRO A 27 -17.08 3.56 -17.64
N PRO A 28 -16.92 2.98 -18.85
CA PRO A 28 -17.99 2.93 -19.83
C PRO A 28 -19.19 2.14 -19.30
N PRO A 29 -20.45 2.52 -19.62
CA PRO A 29 -21.65 1.78 -19.20
C PRO A 29 -21.61 0.29 -19.53
N GLU A 30 -20.96 -0.06 -20.63
CA GLU A 30 -20.72 -1.42 -21.11
C GLU A 30 -19.94 -2.27 -20.10
N ALA A 31 -19.06 -1.66 -19.30
CA ALA A 31 -18.32 -2.35 -18.25
C ALA A 31 -19.23 -2.78 -17.09
N PHE A 32 -20.26 -2.01 -16.75
CA PHE A 32 -21.22 -2.40 -15.71
C PHE A 32 -22.22 -3.43 -16.25
N ALA A 33 -22.70 -3.25 -17.49
CA ALA A 33 -23.62 -4.18 -18.14
C ALA A 33 -23.03 -5.59 -18.28
N ALA A 34 -21.72 -5.71 -18.53
CA ALA A 34 -21.05 -7.00 -18.64
C ALA A 34 -21.03 -7.81 -17.32
N CYS A 35 -21.40 -7.18 -16.21
CA CYS A 35 -21.45 -7.73 -14.85
C CYS A 35 -22.84 -7.68 -14.21
N ASP A 36 -23.87 -7.28 -14.95
CA ASP A 36 -25.23 -7.27 -14.44
C ASP A 36 -25.74 -8.70 -14.21
N GLY A 37 -26.33 -8.93 -13.03
CA GLY A 37 -26.80 -10.26 -12.61
C GLY A 37 -25.71 -11.32 -12.40
N LYS A 38 -24.42 -10.95 -12.41
CA LYS A 38 -23.30 -11.84 -12.12
C LYS A 38 -22.79 -11.67 -10.71
N ASP A 39 -22.11 -12.69 -10.21
CA ASP A 39 -21.39 -12.61 -8.94
C ASP A 39 -20.01 -11.93 -9.10
N SER A 40 -19.48 -11.42 -7.99
CA SER A 40 -18.09 -10.95 -7.95
C SER A 40 -17.13 -12.08 -8.30
N GLY A 41 -16.17 -11.82 -9.18
CA GLY A 41 -15.22 -12.79 -9.70
C GLY A 41 -15.67 -13.52 -10.97
N ALA A 42 -16.92 -13.38 -11.40
CA ALA A 42 -17.39 -13.97 -12.64
C ALA A 42 -16.71 -13.33 -13.87
N GLU A 43 -16.41 -14.14 -14.89
CA GLU A 43 -15.82 -13.64 -16.13
C GLU A 43 -16.79 -12.69 -16.87
N CYS A 44 -16.23 -11.65 -17.47
CA CYS A 44 -16.96 -10.63 -18.20
C CYS A 44 -16.20 -10.20 -19.45
N SER A 45 -16.91 -9.69 -20.44
CA SER A 45 -16.33 -9.22 -21.68
C SER A 45 -17.22 -8.15 -22.30
N HIS A 46 -16.64 -7.10 -22.87
CA HIS A 46 -17.38 -6.06 -23.59
C HIS A 46 -16.53 -5.39 -24.66
N PRO A 47 -17.16 -4.79 -25.70
CA PRO A 47 -16.44 -4.05 -26.74
C PRO A 47 -15.92 -2.72 -26.20
N THR A 48 -14.76 -2.30 -26.71
CA THR A 48 -14.13 -0.99 -26.50
C THR A 48 -13.72 -0.41 -27.86
N PRO A 49 -13.44 0.90 -27.96
CA PRO A 49 -12.94 1.50 -29.20
C PRO A 49 -11.65 0.85 -29.74
N ASN A 50 -10.88 0.17 -28.89
CA ASN A 50 -9.61 -0.47 -29.24
C ASN A 50 -9.71 -2.01 -29.34
N GLY A 51 -10.92 -2.57 -29.43
CA GLY A 51 -11.18 -4.01 -29.48
C GLY A 51 -11.98 -4.52 -28.29
N THR A 52 -11.97 -5.83 -28.02
CA THR A 52 -12.75 -6.42 -26.92
C THR A 52 -11.93 -6.46 -25.63
N MET A 53 -12.50 -5.97 -24.52
CA MET A 53 -11.93 -6.13 -23.18
C MET A 53 -12.51 -7.39 -22.54
N ASN A 54 -11.64 -8.24 -21.99
CA ASN A 54 -12.01 -9.42 -21.22
C ASN A 54 -11.56 -9.25 -19.77
N GLY A 55 -12.38 -9.70 -18.83
CA GLY A 55 -12.31 -9.29 -17.44
C GLY A 55 -12.95 -10.23 -16.44
N ALA A 56 -12.92 -9.80 -15.18
CA ALA A 56 -13.73 -10.34 -14.11
C ALA A 56 -14.55 -9.22 -13.44
N CYS A 57 -15.73 -9.57 -12.95
CA CYS A 57 -16.62 -8.64 -12.26
C CYS A 57 -16.08 -8.30 -10.88
N GLN A 58 -15.79 -7.02 -10.62
CA GLN A 58 -15.30 -6.55 -9.34
C GLN A 58 -16.22 -5.47 -8.77
N ARG A 59 -16.45 -5.52 -7.45
CA ARG A 59 -17.31 -4.55 -6.76
C ARG A 59 -16.59 -3.19 -6.64
N ARG A 60 -17.29 -2.12 -7.03
CA ARG A 60 -16.85 -0.72 -6.95
C ARG A 60 -18.05 0.12 -6.47
N GLY A 61 -18.06 0.45 -5.18
CA GLY A 61 -19.28 0.97 -4.53
C GLY A 61 -20.39 -0.09 -4.56
N ASP A 62 -21.61 0.32 -4.93
CA ASP A 62 -22.79 -0.56 -4.91
C ASP A 62 -22.97 -1.41 -6.19
N LYS A 63 -22.06 -1.29 -7.16
CA LYS A 63 -22.18 -1.95 -8.47
C LYS A 63 -20.99 -2.85 -8.78
N LEU A 64 -21.25 -3.89 -9.56
CA LEU A 64 -20.19 -4.69 -10.17
C LEU A 64 -19.80 -4.09 -11.52
N GLN A 65 -18.50 -4.02 -11.75
CA GLN A 65 -17.90 -3.52 -12.97
C GLN A 65 -16.95 -4.56 -13.54
N CYS A 66 -16.95 -4.72 -14.87
CA CYS A 66 -15.99 -5.55 -15.57
C CYS A 66 -14.60 -4.90 -15.56
N VAL A 67 -13.64 -5.56 -14.94
CA VAL A 67 -12.25 -5.11 -14.82
C VAL A 67 -11.35 -6.08 -15.61
N PRO A 68 -10.39 -5.61 -16.42
CA PRO A 68 -9.57 -6.48 -17.26
C PRO A 68 -8.88 -7.61 -16.48
N SER A 69 -8.99 -8.84 -16.99
CA SER A 69 -8.33 -10.02 -16.44
C SER A 69 -6.87 -9.96 -16.85
N ARG A 70 -5.98 -9.92 -15.86
CA ARG A 70 -4.55 -9.79 -16.13
C ARG A 70 -4.06 -11.07 -16.82
N PRO A 71 -3.36 -11.00 -17.97
CA PRO A 71 -2.74 -12.18 -18.56
C PRO A 71 -1.75 -12.79 -17.55
N PRO A 72 -1.64 -14.13 -17.46
CA PRO A 72 -0.60 -14.75 -16.67
C PRO A 72 0.76 -14.35 -17.26
N GLY A 73 1.53 -13.56 -16.50
CA GLY A 73 2.85 -13.08 -16.92
C GLY A 73 2.94 -11.59 -17.32
N GLY A 74 1.84 -10.83 -17.31
CA GLY A 74 1.90 -9.37 -17.36
C GLY A 74 2.19 -8.82 -15.98
N GLY A 75 3.48 -8.54 -15.67
CA GLY A 75 3.98 -8.16 -14.35
C GLY A 75 2.97 -7.39 -13.50
N GLY A 76 2.58 -8.00 -12.36
CA GLY A 76 1.65 -7.45 -11.37
C GLY A 76 1.99 -6.00 -11.02
N ARG A 77 0.99 -5.24 -10.53
CA ARG A 77 1.31 -4.05 -9.73
C ARG A 77 2.20 -4.56 -8.58
N PRO A 78 3.21 -3.79 -8.15
CA PRO A 78 4.01 -4.15 -6.99
C PRO A 78 3.11 -4.59 -5.82
N ALA A 79 3.40 -5.75 -5.27
CA ALA A 79 2.62 -6.38 -4.19
C ALA A 79 3.54 -7.25 -3.34
N LEU A 80 3.11 -7.64 -2.15
CA LEU A 80 3.94 -8.45 -1.24
C LEU A 80 3.61 -9.95 -1.37
N ASP A 81 4.63 -10.80 -1.36
CA ASP A 81 4.44 -12.25 -1.20
C ASP A 81 4.11 -12.62 0.25
N GLU A 82 3.92 -13.92 0.50
CA GLU A 82 3.63 -14.49 1.81
C GLU A 82 4.70 -14.22 2.89
N ARG A 83 5.88 -13.72 2.49
CA ARG A 83 7.02 -13.37 3.35
C ARG A 83 7.29 -11.87 3.39
N GLY A 84 6.42 -11.04 2.80
CA GLY A 84 6.62 -9.59 2.75
C GLY A 84 7.69 -9.14 1.76
N ASN A 85 8.10 -9.97 0.80
CA ASN A 85 9.00 -9.54 -0.27
C ASN A 85 8.19 -8.95 -1.41
N GLU A 86 8.71 -7.88 -2.02
CA GLU A 86 8.05 -7.28 -3.17
C GLU A 86 8.10 -8.20 -4.39
N THR A 87 6.95 -8.31 -5.05
CA THR A 87 6.72 -9.05 -6.29
C THR A 87 6.11 -8.10 -7.32
N GLY A 88 6.19 -8.48 -8.60
CA GLY A 88 5.72 -7.64 -9.69
C GLY A 88 6.81 -6.72 -10.26
N PHE A 89 6.45 -5.90 -11.25
CA PHE A 89 7.41 -5.10 -12.01
C PHE A 89 6.98 -3.63 -12.14
N PRO A 90 7.93 -2.67 -12.09
CA PRO A 90 9.32 -2.87 -11.66
C PRO A 90 9.38 -3.16 -10.16
N ALA A 91 10.31 -4.00 -9.68
CA ALA A 91 10.55 -4.16 -8.25
C ALA A 91 11.45 -3.03 -7.71
N SER A 92 11.34 -2.76 -6.42
CA SER A 92 12.17 -1.82 -5.67
C SER A 92 13.62 -2.32 -5.70
N PRO A 93 14.61 -1.42 -5.83
CA PRO A 93 16.00 -1.81 -5.80
C PRO A 93 16.33 -2.40 -4.43
N ARG A 94 17.10 -3.50 -4.43
CA ARG A 94 17.65 -4.06 -3.19
C ARG A 94 18.74 -3.12 -2.67
N LEU A 95 18.58 -2.66 -1.43
CA LEU A 95 19.54 -1.81 -0.76
C LEU A 95 20.34 -2.59 0.28
N THR A 96 21.55 -2.11 0.54
CA THR A 96 22.37 -2.46 1.69
C THR A 96 22.72 -1.18 2.44
N PHE A 97 23.18 -1.26 3.69
CA PHE A 97 23.66 -0.08 4.42
C PHE A 97 24.75 0.72 3.70
N ASP A 98 25.54 0.08 2.82
CA ASP A 98 26.57 0.75 2.02
C ASP A 98 26.01 1.47 0.78
N THR A 99 24.78 1.15 0.36
CA THR A 99 24.17 1.62 -0.89
C THR A 99 22.87 2.39 -0.66
N ILE A 100 22.53 2.72 0.59
CA ILE A 100 21.37 3.56 0.88
C ILE A 100 21.59 4.93 0.23
N PRO A 101 20.63 5.45 -0.56
CA PRO A 101 20.82 6.71 -1.29
C PRO A 101 20.59 7.98 -0.44
N VAL A 102 20.46 7.81 0.88
CA VAL A 102 20.10 8.87 1.84
C VAL A 102 20.94 8.71 3.11
N PRO A 103 21.25 9.81 3.83
CA PRO A 103 21.93 9.73 5.12
C PRO A 103 21.10 8.96 6.15
N PHE A 104 21.78 8.22 7.02
CA PHE A 104 21.14 7.48 8.11
C PHE A 104 22.04 7.39 9.33
N ASP A 105 21.43 7.22 10.50
CA ASP A 105 22.10 6.89 11.76
C ASP A 105 21.52 5.60 12.34
N ARG A 106 22.39 4.71 12.82
CA ARG A 106 22.00 3.54 13.61
C ARG A 106 22.21 3.84 15.08
N LEU A 107 21.14 3.89 15.86
CA LEU A 107 21.22 4.21 17.28
C LEU A 107 21.64 2.98 18.10
N ALA A 108 22.12 3.19 19.32
CA ALA A 108 22.50 2.10 20.21
C ALA A 108 21.29 1.18 20.47
N PRO A 109 21.43 -0.15 20.31
CA PRO A 109 20.35 -1.09 20.60
C PRO A 109 19.96 -1.11 22.08
N ALA A 110 18.66 -1.26 22.34
CA ALA A 110 18.10 -1.39 23.68
C ALA A 110 17.44 -2.77 23.86
N SER A 111 17.61 -3.39 25.02
CA SER A 111 17.05 -4.71 25.31
C SER A 111 15.68 -4.63 26.00
N PHE A 112 14.81 -5.59 25.72
CA PHE A 112 13.53 -5.80 26.38
C PHE A 112 13.35 -7.27 26.76
N ILE A 113 12.79 -7.54 27.94
CA ILE A 113 12.49 -8.91 28.39
C ILE A 113 11.01 -9.17 28.05
N LEU A 114 10.80 -10.12 27.13
CA LEU A 114 9.47 -10.56 26.72
C LEU A 114 8.69 -11.17 27.89
N PRO A 115 7.35 -11.24 27.82
CA PRO A 115 6.55 -12.01 28.78
C PRO A 115 6.96 -13.48 28.90
N SER A 116 7.57 -14.06 27.86
CA SER A 116 8.15 -15.41 27.86
C SER A 116 9.41 -15.54 28.73
N GLY A 117 10.05 -14.42 29.09
CA GLY A 117 11.35 -14.37 29.77
C GLY A 117 12.55 -14.28 28.82
N GLU A 118 12.34 -14.39 27.51
CA GLU A 118 13.38 -14.20 26.50
C GLU A 118 13.77 -12.71 26.39
N THR A 119 15.01 -12.42 26.03
CA THR A 119 15.50 -11.03 25.89
C THR A 119 15.71 -10.71 24.42
N HIS A 120 14.91 -9.78 23.90
CA HIS A 120 15.04 -9.24 22.54
C HIS A 120 15.75 -7.89 22.58
N TRP A 121 16.29 -7.47 21.45
CA TRP A 121 17.00 -6.20 21.29
C TRP A 121 16.39 -5.40 20.15
N TYR A 122 16.33 -4.09 20.33
CA TYR A 122 15.67 -3.16 19.42
C TYR A 122 16.62 -2.05 19.03
N GLU A 123 16.77 -1.81 17.73
CA GLU A 123 17.63 -0.77 17.18
C GLU A 123 16.82 0.15 16.27
N VAL A 124 16.93 1.45 16.52
CA VAL A 124 16.30 2.47 15.67
C VAL A 124 17.29 2.85 14.57
N VAL A 125 16.87 2.69 13.32
CA VAL A 125 17.55 3.28 12.16
C VAL A 125 16.85 4.58 11.81
N TYR A 126 17.53 5.69 12.03
CA TYR A 126 17.05 7.03 11.75
C TYR A 126 17.44 7.47 10.34
N LEU A 127 16.46 7.97 9.58
CA LEU A 127 16.59 8.44 8.21
C LEU A 127 16.06 9.89 8.15
N PRO A 128 16.88 10.92 8.44
CA PRO A 128 16.42 12.31 8.51
C PRO A 128 15.68 12.79 7.25
N GLN A 129 16.07 12.27 6.08
CA GLN A 129 15.48 12.62 4.79
C GLN A 129 14.40 11.62 4.34
N GLY A 130 14.10 10.60 5.15
CA GLY A 130 13.40 9.38 4.74
C GLY A 130 14.06 8.77 3.49
N GLY A 131 13.30 8.19 2.56
CA GLY A 131 13.83 7.69 1.28
C GLY A 131 14.00 6.17 1.21
N VAL A 132 13.81 5.48 2.33
CA VAL A 132 13.76 4.01 2.40
C VAL A 132 12.30 3.60 2.56
N ASN A 133 11.80 2.77 1.65
CA ASN A 133 10.45 2.20 1.76
C ASN A 133 10.44 0.95 2.66
N TRP A 134 9.24 0.44 2.96
CA TRP A 134 9.10 -0.67 3.91
C TRP A 134 9.82 -1.95 3.46
N THR A 135 9.75 -2.29 2.17
CA THR A 135 10.42 -3.51 1.64
C THR A 135 11.94 -3.39 1.70
N GLN A 136 12.47 -2.20 1.50
CA GLN A 136 13.90 -1.90 1.65
C GLN A 136 14.31 -1.92 3.13
N ALA A 137 13.49 -1.35 4.02
CA ALA A 137 13.71 -1.37 5.46
C ALA A 137 13.74 -2.82 5.99
N LYS A 138 12.83 -3.68 5.51
CA LYS A 138 12.83 -5.12 5.79
C LYS A 138 14.15 -5.78 5.36
N ALA A 139 14.59 -5.55 4.12
CA ALA A 139 15.83 -6.13 3.62
C ALA A 139 17.07 -5.66 4.42
N LEU A 140 17.09 -4.39 4.85
CA LEU A 140 18.15 -3.83 5.69
C LEU A 140 18.15 -4.46 7.09
N ALA A 141 16.96 -4.65 7.69
CA ALA A 141 16.82 -5.34 8.97
C ALA A 141 17.34 -6.79 8.90
N GLU A 142 16.97 -7.53 7.85
CA GLU A 142 17.46 -8.88 7.58
C GLU A 142 18.98 -8.90 7.36
N GLN A 143 19.53 -7.91 6.65
CA GLN A 143 20.98 -7.79 6.46
C GLN A 143 21.73 -7.55 7.78
N ALA A 144 21.13 -6.81 8.72
CA ALA A 144 21.70 -6.58 10.04
C ALA A 144 21.67 -7.83 10.94
N GLY A 145 21.00 -8.91 10.51
CA GLY A 145 20.80 -10.12 11.29
C GLY A 145 19.57 -10.07 12.22
N GLY A 146 18.68 -9.10 11.99
CA GLY A 146 17.39 -8.98 12.68
C GLY A 146 16.22 -9.04 11.69
N TYR A 147 15.11 -8.45 12.08
CA TYR A 147 13.92 -8.27 11.25
C TYR A 147 13.21 -6.97 11.65
N LEU A 148 12.30 -6.44 10.82
CA LEU A 148 11.52 -5.26 11.26
C LEU A 148 10.70 -5.61 12.49
N ALA A 149 10.74 -4.75 13.50
CA ALA A 149 10.20 -5.06 14.83
C ALA A 149 8.74 -5.49 14.83
N THR A 150 8.45 -6.52 15.60
CA THR A 150 7.15 -7.18 15.74
C THR A 150 6.71 -7.07 17.19
N LEU A 151 5.45 -6.68 17.42
CA LEU A 151 5.00 -6.27 18.75
C LEU A 151 3.86 -7.17 19.20
N HIS A 152 4.00 -7.77 20.37
CA HIS A 152 3.12 -8.83 20.87
C HIS A 152 2.42 -8.48 22.18
N SER A 153 2.72 -7.30 22.73
CA SER A 153 2.10 -6.82 23.96
C SER A 153 2.12 -5.30 24.07
N THR A 154 1.24 -4.76 24.92
CA THR A 154 1.26 -3.34 25.28
C THR A 154 2.62 -2.92 25.86
N ALA A 155 3.20 -3.72 26.75
CA ALA A 155 4.48 -3.39 27.39
C ALA A 155 5.64 -3.29 26.39
N GLU A 156 5.67 -4.19 25.41
CA GLU A 156 6.64 -4.16 24.33
C GLU A 156 6.42 -2.99 23.37
N ASN A 157 5.17 -2.74 22.99
CA ASN A 157 4.82 -1.60 22.15
C ASN A 157 5.21 -0.26 22.81
N ASP A 158 4.91 -0.10 24.10
CA ASP A 158 5.27 1.09 24.86
C ASP A 158 6.79 1.25 25.00
N PHE A 159 7.52 0.14 25.18
CA PHE A 159 8.98 0.14 25.21
C PHE A 159 9.55 0.61 23.86
N VAL A 160 9.11 0.04 22.74
CA VAL A 160 9.59 0.41 21.40
C VAL A 160 9.20 1.86 21.07
N PHE A 161 7.98 2.28 21.41
CA PHE A 161 7.53 3.66 21.23
C PHE A 161 8.42 4.65 22.01
N ALA A 162 8.85 4.32 23.24
CA ALA A 162 9.72 5.19 24.02
C ALA A 162 11.04 5.50 23.31
N LEU A 163 11.60 4.56 22.55
CA LEU A 163 12.82 4.74 21.74
C LEU A 163 12.65 5.77 20.62
N ILE A 164 11.42 5.97 20.15
CA ILE A 164 11.08 6.78 18.98
C ILE A 164 10.16 7.95 19.30
N SER A 165 9.94 8.29 20.57
CA SER A 165 9.01 9.34 21.01
C SER A 165 9.41 10.76 20.61
N ASP A 166 10.69 10.99 20.26
CA ASP A 166 11.18 12.26 19.71
C ASP A 166 10.60 12.49 18.31
N ARG A 167 10.04 13.69 18.07
CA ARG A 167 9.43 14.09 16.80
C ARG A 167 10.36 13.91 15.60
N LYS A 168 11.69 13.92 15.77
CA LYS A 168 12.64 13.73 14.67
C LYS A 168 12.50 12.38 13.95
N PHE A 169 11.97 11.35 14.62
CA PHE A 169 11.79 10.02 14.00
C PHE A 169 10.51 9.91 13.16
N TRP A 170 9.71 10.96 13.12
CA TRP A 170 8.34 10.94 12.63
C TRP A 170 8.17 11.87 11.45
N PHE A 171 7.77 11.30 10.32
CA PHE A 171 7.40 12.11 9.16
C PHE A 171 6.12 12.88 9.46
N GLU A 172 6.18 14.20 9.34
CA GLU A 172 5.03 15.08 9.46
C GLU A 172 4.53 15.45 8.07
N TRP A 173 3.26 15.20 7.81
CA TRP A 173 2.64 15.64 6.58
C TRP A 173 2.42 17.16 6.55
N ASP A 174 2.23 17.70 5.36
CA ASP A 174 1.79 19.09 5.23
C ASP A 174 0.28 19.26 5.49
N HIS A 175 -0.19 20.50 5.36
CA HIS A 175 -1.60 20.87 5.48
C HIS A 175 -2.55 20.08 4.56
N THR A 176 -2.06 19.49 3.45
CA THR A 176 -2.91 18.70 2.54
C THR A 176 -3.29 17.33 3.12
N HIS A 177 -2.57 16.90 4.17
CA HIS A 177 -2.88 15.71 4.96
C HIS A 177 -3.05 16.07 6.45
N ASN A 178 -3.51 17.29 6.72
CA ASN A 178 -3.82 17.78 8.06
C ASN A 178 -2.68 17.65 9.08
N PHE A 179 -1.40 17.65 8.68
CA PHE A 179 -0.25 17.53 9.59
C PHE A 179 -0.23 16.27 10.46
N VAL A 180 -0.88 15.19 10.04
CA VAL A 180 -0.74 13.91 10.73
C VAL A 180 0.72 13.45 10.67
N MET A 181 1.11 12.58 11.60
CA MET A 181 2.46 12.06 11.67
C MET A 181 2.45 10.55 11.54
N ASN A 182 3.48 10.01 10.91
CA ASN A 182 3.66 8.58 10.79
C ASN A 182 5.14 8.16 10.86
N GLY A 183 5.32 6.85 10.92
CA GLY A 183 6.61 6.23 11.09
C GLY A 183 7.06 6.27 12.55
N PRO A 184 8.16 5.60 12.88
CA PRO A 184 8.94 4.70 12.02
C PRO A 184 8.20 3.42 11.59
N PHE A 185 8.72 2.71 10.58
CA PHE A 185 8.18 1.42 10.13
C PHE A 185 8.37 0.29 11.16
N LEU A 186 7.40 -0.62 11.19
CA LEU A 186 7.38 -1.86 11.96
C LEU A 186 7.18 -3.06 11.02
N GLY A 187 7.26 -4.28 11.53
CA GLY A 187 7.27 -5.52 10.76
C GLY A 187 5.90 -6.08 10.34
N GLY A 188 4.83 -5.32 10.47
CA GLY A 188 3.49 -5.76 10.08
C GLY A 188 3.27 -5.60 8.58
N PHE A 189 2.68 -6.61 7.93
CA PHE A 189 2.32 -6.54 6.50
C PHE A 189 1.12 -7.41 6.13
N GLN A 190 0.52 -7.12 4.98
CA GLN A 190 -0.46 -7.96 4.30
C GLN A 190 0.09 -8.48 2.96
N PRO A 191 0.06 -9.80 2.71
CA PRO A 191 0.42 -10.36 1.42
C PRO A 191 -0.65 -10.06 0.36
N ALA A 192 -0.28 -10.18 -0.91
CA ALA A 192 -1.19 -10.00 -2.03
C ALA A 192 -2.42 -10.93 -1.91
N GLY A 193 -3.62 -10.35 -1.99
CA GLY A 193 -4.87 -11.11 -1.87
C GLY A 193 -5.35 -11.32 -0.43
N ALA A 194 -4.69 -10.72 0.56
CA ALA A 194 -5.23 -10.60 1.90
C ALA A 194 -6.60 -9.89 1.90
N SER A 195 -7.41 -10.18 2.92
CA SER A 195 -8.75 -9.60 3.04
C SER A 195 -8.68 -8.20 3.64
N GLU A 196 -8.95 -7.17 2.86
CA GLU A 196 -8.88 -5.79 3.34
C GLU A 196 -10.11 -5.35 4.17
N PRO A 197 -9.96 -4.37 5.09
CA PRO A 197 -8.68 -3.71 5.46
C PRO A 197 -7.96 -4.39 6.64
N LYS A 198 -8.68 -5.18 7.46
CA LYS A 198 -8.16 -5.75 8.73
C LYS A 198 -7.71 -7.21 8.65
N GLY A 199 -7.96 -7.91 7.55
CA GLY A 199 -7.71 -9.35 7.45
C GLY A 199 -6.33 -9.68 6.87
N GLY A 200 -5.70 -10.73 7.41
CA GLY A 200 -4.49 -11.30 6.85
C GLY A 200 -3.20 -10.55 7.16
N TRP A 201 -3.21 -9.62 8.12
CA TRP A 201 -2.01 -9.03 8.72
C TRP A 201 -1.12 -10.11 9.34
N ARG A 202 0.19 -9.97 9.16
CA ARG A 202 1.22 -10.89 9.65
C ARG A 202 2.46 -10.12 10.08
N TRP A 203 3.21 -10.72 10.98
CA TRP A 203 4.54 -10.28 11.34
C TRP A 203 5.59 -10.89 10.41
N VAL A 204 6.61 -10.11 10.04
CA VAL A 204 7.77 -10.62 9.27
C VAL A 204 8.56 -11.71 10.00
N SER A 205 8.47 -11.78 11.32
CA SER A 205 9.04 -12.86 12.14
C SER A 205 8.35 -14.21 11.92
N GLY A 206 7.12 -14.20 11.40
CA GLY A 206 6.26 -15.38 11.26
C GLY A 206 5.49 -15.73 12.55
N GLU A 207 5.65 -14.96 13.62
CA GLU A 207 4.88 -15.10 14.85
C GLU A 207 3.40 -14.78 14.65
N ALA A 208 2.56 -15.26 15.56
CA ALA A 208 1.12 -15.10 15.47
C ALA A 208 0.71 -13.61 15.57
N TRP A 209 -0.21 -13.20 14.71
CA TRP A 209 -0.86 -11.89 14.82
C TRP A 209 -1.90 -11.91 15.95
N SER A 210 -1.48 -11.62 17.18
CA SER A 210 -2.33 -11.70 18.39
C SER A 210 -2.45 -10.42 19.20
N TYR A 211 -1.70 -9.37 18.84
CA TYR A 211 -1.74 -8.06 19.48
C TYR A 211 -1.94 -6.98 18.42
N GLU A 212 -2.80 -6.01 18.74
CA GLU A 212 -3.14 -4.90 17.86
C GLU A 212 -3.15 -3.58 18.64
N ASN A 213 -2.59 -2.53 18.04
CA ASN A 213 -2.65 -1.17 18.59
C ASN A 213 -2.98 -0.13 17.50
N TRP A 214 -3.95 -0.44 16.65
CA TRP A 214 -4.37 0.44 15.56
C TRP A 214 -4.87 1.80 16.08
N ALA A 215 -4.55 2.87 15.35
CA ALA A 215 -5.10 4.19 15.59
C ALA A 215 -6.62 4.19 15.31
N TRP A 216 -7.34 5.08 15.99
CA TRP A 216 -8.78 5.23 15.86
C TRP A 216 -9.19 6.71 15.87
N ASP A 217 -10.31 7.01 15.22
CA ASP A 217 -10.80 8.38 15.05
C ASP A 217 -11.18 9.04 16.38
N GLY A 218 -10.66 10.25 16.65
CA GLY A 218 -10.93 10.97 17.90
C GLY A 218 -9.95 10.68 19.04
N MET A 219 -8.80 10.08 18.74
CA MET A 219 -7.68 10.01 19.66
C MET A 219 -7.23 11.39 20.15
N SER A 220 -6.72 11.46 21.39
CA SER A 220 -6.24 12.72 21.95
C SER A 220 -5.09 13.29 21.12
N GLY A 221 -5.25 14.52 20.63
CA GLY A 221 -4.26 15.19 19.76
C GLY A 221 -4.42 14.87 18.28
N ASP A 222 -5.49 14.18 17.90
CA ASP A 222 -5.94 14.08 16.52
C ASP A 222 -6.68 15.36 16.12
N ASN A 223 -6.12 16.08 15.15
CA ASN A 223 -6.71 17.25 14.51
C ASN A 223 -7.06 16.95 13.04
N ASP A 224 -6.96 15.69 12.60
CA ASP A 224 -7.45 15.30 11.29
C ASP A 224 -8.99 15.33 11.31
N LEU A 225 -9.58 16.05 10.37
CA LEU A 225 -11.04 16.13 10.22
C LEU A 225 -11.62 14.91 9.48
N ARG A 226 -10.75 14.08 8.89
CA ARG A 226 -11.14 12.84 8.21
C ARG A 226 -11.17 11.71 9.23
N ASN A 227 -12.04 10.73 9.00
CA ASN A 227 -12.02 9.51 9.82
C ASN A 227 -10.66 8.82 9.67
N ASN A 228 -9.93 8.75 10.78
CA ASN A 228 -8.57 8.23 10.83
C ASN A 228 -8.47 6.87 11.54
N THR A 229 -9.55 6.07 11.50
CA THR A 229 -9.53 4.71 12.04
C THR A 229 -8.72 3.77 11.15
N GLN A 230 -7.84 2.97 11.75
CA GLN A 230 -6.87 2.11 11.06
C GLN A 230 -7.11 0.61 11.36
N PRO A 231 -6.58 -0.29 10.52
CA PRO A 231 -6.19 -0.03 9.15
C PRO A 231 -7.44 0.23 8.28
N ASN A 232 -7.31 1.06 7.25
CA ASN A 232 -8.45 1.47 6.42
C ASN A 232 -8.28 1.24 4.92
N ASP A 233 -7.10 0.86 4.46
CA ASP A 233 -6.79 0.69 3.03
C ASP A 233 -7.29 1.87 2.16
N ALA A 234 -7.20 3.10 2.67
CA ALA A 234 -7.65 4.32 2.00
C ALA A 234 -7.10 4.52 0.57
N THR A 235 -5.95 3.94 0.21
CA THR A 235 -5.40 4.00 -1.17
C THR A 235 -5.57 2.71 -1.99
N GLY A 236 -6.18 1.65 -1.44
CA GLY A 236 -6.38 0.37 -2.12
C GLY A 236 -5.10 -0.44 -2.32
N ASN A 237 -4.07 -0.15 -1.50
CA ASN A 237 -2.77 -0.80 -1.48
C ASN A 237 -1.98 -0.50 -0.19
N GLN A 238 -2.63 -0.20 0.94
CA GLN A 238 -1.95 0.05 2.21
C GLN A 238 -1.78 -1.26 2.96
N ASN A 239 -0.60 -1.85 2.82
CA ASN A 239 -0.36 -3.24 3.14
C ASN A 239 0.87 -3.46 4.02
N VAL A 240 1.36 -2.40 4.67
CA VAL A 240 2.45 -2.44 5.65
C VAL A 240 2.16 -1.53 6.84
N LEU A 241 2.82 -1.81 7.95
CA LEU A 241 2.57 -1.15 9.23
C LEU A 241 3.66 -0.12 9.58
N ALA A 242 3.23 1.02 10.11
CA ALA A 242 4.09 1.96 10.80
C ALA A 242 3.39 2.54 12.04
N PHE A 243 4.14 3.17 12.95
CA PHE A 243 3.53 4.00 13.99
C PHE A 243 2.77 5.20 13.38
N GLY A 244 1.67 5.65 13.97
CA GLY A 244 0.77 6.68 13.42
C GLY A 244 -0.66 6.65 14.00
N GLU A 245 -1.63 7.42 13.48
CA GLU A 245 -1.54 8.48 12.46
C GLU A 245 -2.09 9.82 12.98
N VAL A 246 -1.79 10.22 14.22
CA VAL A 246 -2.26 11.52 14.74
C VAL A 246 -1.21 12.63 14.58
N ASN A 247 -1.56 13.89 14.88
CA ASN A 247 -0.69 15.08 14.74
C ASN A 247 0.51 15.18 15.71
N LYS A 248 0.87 14.07 16.35
CA LYS A 248 1.97 13.96 17.29
C LYS A 248 2.47 12.50 17.31
N PRO A 249 3.71 12.25 17.78
CA PRO A 249 4.16 10.90 18.07
C PRO A 249 3.17 10.16 18.98
N VAL A 250 2.78 8.96 18.58
CA VAL A 250 1.85 8.08 19.32
C VAL A 250 2.25 6.61 19.29
N PRO A 251 1.87 5.82 20.31
CA PRO A 251 2.19 4.39 20.34
C PRO A 251 1.31 3.54 19.42
N THR A 252 0.34 4.13 18.71
CA THR A 252 -0.61 3.42 17.83
C THR A 252 -0.09 3.25 16.41
N TRP A 253 -0.79 2.45 15.61
CA TRP A 253 -0.37 2.04 14.28
C TRP A 253 -1.30 2.52 13.17
N GLY A 254 -0.75 2.71 11.97
CA GLY A 254 -1.49 2.91 10.72
C GLY A 254 -1.01 1.97 9.61
N ASP A 255 -1.83 1.79 8.59
CA ASP A 255 -1.46 1.06 7.38
C ASP A 255 -0.97 2.00 6.27
N PHE A 256 0.07 1.60 5.55
CA PHE A 256 0.70 2.41 4.52
C PHE A 256 1.00 1.57 3.28
N PRO A 257 1.18 2.18 2.10
CA PRO A 257 1.67 1.44 0.95
C PRO A 257 3.09 0.94 1.19
N HIS A 258 3.42 -0.29 0.82
CA HIS A 258 4.80 -0.81 1.00
C HIS A 258 5.90 0.02 0.29
N ARG A 259 5.55 0.79 -0.75
CA ARG A 259 6.43 1.75 -1.45
C ARG A 259 6.45 3.15 -0.85
N PHE A 260 5.76 3.34 0.25
CA PHE A 260 5.73 4.60 0.97
C PHE A 260 7.14 5.00 1.39
N GLY A 261 7.59 6.19 0.98
CA GLY A 261 8.93 6.68 1.28
C GLY A 261 10.02 6.29 0.28
N THR A 262 9.72 5.64 -0.85
CA THR A 262 10.73 5.24 -1.87
C THR A 262 11.49 6.46 -2.41
N HIS A 263 12.82 6.45 -2.32
CA HIS A 263 13.68 7.44 -2.96
C HIS A 263 13.63 7.37 -4.50
N GLY A 264 13.69 8.51 -5.18
CA GLY A 264 13.57 8.63 -6.63
C GLY A 264 12.15 8.55 -7.17
N GLU A 265 11.14 8.29 -6.33
CA GLU A 265 9.72 8.38 -6.68
C GLU A 265 9.18 9.72 -6.16
N GLY A 266 8.47 10.51 -6.98
CA GLY A 266 8.19 11.96 -6.78
C GLY A 266 7.49 12.43 -5.49
N ARG A 267 7.34 11.57 -4.49
CA ARG A 267 6.91 11.83 -3.11
C ARG A 267 7.80 11.06 -2.12
N GLU A 268 9.11 11.30 -2.20
CA GLU A 268 10.15 10.69 -1.36
C GLU A 268 9.96 11.02 0.13
N GLY A 269 10.62 10.26 1.02
CA GLY A 269 10.89 10.76 2.38
C GLY A 269 9.79 10.55 3.42
N ARG A 270 8.72 9.81 3.12
CA ARG A 270 7.52 9.72 3.97
C ARG A 270 7.62 8.84 5.22
N ALA A 271 8.78 8.27 5.51
CA ALA A 271 9.07 7.59 6.77
C ALA A 271 10.50 7.95 7.18
N GLN A 272 10.69 8.47 8.39
CA GLN A 272 11.98 8.94 8.88
C GLN A 272 12.76 7.89 9.70
N GLY A 273 12.34 6.64 9.63
CA GLY A 273 13.08 5.54 10.24
C GLY A 273 12.35 4.22 10.16
N PHE A 274 13.01 3.20 10.69
CA PHE A 274 12.45 1.88 10.95
C PHE A 274 13.10 1.28 12.19
N ILE A 275 12.43 0.33 12.83
CA ILE A 275 12.97 -0.38 14.00
C ILE A 275 13.34 -1.80 13.59
N ILE A 276 14.58 -2.19 13.92
CA ILE A 276 15.06 -3.56 13.80
C ILE A 276 14.93 -4.24 15.16
N GLU A 277 14.42 -5.45 15.17
CA GLU A 277 14.40 -6.34 16.32
C GLU A 277 15.38 -7.51 16.11
N TYR A 278 15.99 -7.96 17.20
CA TYR A 278 16.93 -9.07 17.22
C TYR A 278 16.62 -10.01 18.41
N ASP A 279 16.59 -11.33 18.14
CA ASP A 279 16.47 -12.38 19.18
C ASP A 279 17.65 -12.38 20.17
N LYS A 280 18.77 -11.76 19.80
CA LYS A 280 20.03 -11.72 20.57
C LYS A 280 20.68 -10.36 20.38
N ALA A 281 21.57 -10.00 21.30
CA ALA A 281 22.34 -8.76 21.19
C ALA A 281 23.06 -8.70 19.82
N PRO A 282 22.86 -7.64 19.02
CA PRO A 282 23.56 -7.48 17.75
C PRO A 282 25.06 -7.28 18.00
N ARG A 283 25.88 -7.73 17.05
CA ARG A 283 27.36 -7.70 17.14
C ARG A 283 27.94 -6.37 16.69
#